data_AF-A0A174RZU1-F1
#
_entry.id   AF-A0A174RZU1-F1
#
_cell.length_a   1.000
_cell.length_b   1.000
_cell.length_c   1.000
_cell.angle_alpha   90.00
_cell.angle_beta   90.00
_cell.angle_gamma   90.00
#
_symmetry.space_group_name_H-M   'P 1'
#
loop_
_entity.id
_entity.type
_entity.pdbx_description
1 polymer ?
#
loop_
_entity_poly.entity_id
_entity_poly.type
_entity_poly.pdbx_seq_one_letter_code
_entity_poly.pdbx_strand_id
1 'polypeptide(L)'
;MDNQKAKILGENLTHYKRIQENGSVNLITLHTTDGQKFGIGNAAAIQLLLSVAITELERQLHTTRFGDISERLKESREYKAAKELEQALNDTRFNPERFAEALPYFHKTLEQTFFRVMKACITSMAKREPDRIDGRNRAAYEMCRMLAPMLEETRLPFI
;
A
#
# COMPACT_ATOMS: atom_id res chain seq x y z
N MET A 1 8.66 18.48 -7.17
CA MET A 1 8.89 17.13 -6.62
C MET A 1 10.38 16.94 -6.46
N ASP A 2 10.84 16.52 -5.29
CA ASP A 2 12.26 16.30 -5.02
C ASP A 2 12.70 14.93 -5.57
N ASN A 3 12.91 14.88 -6.90
CA ASN A 3 13.23 13.67 -7.64
C ASN A 3 14.54 13.03 -7.15
N GLN A 4 15.43 13.84 -6.57
CA GLN A 4 16.69 13.39 -5.97
C GLN A 4 16.44 12.67 -4.64
N LYS A 5 15.58 13.19 -3.77
CA LYS A 5 15.19 12.52 -2.52
C LYS A 5 14.52 11.17 -2.76
N ALA A 6 13.59 11.10 -3.72
CA ALA A 6 12.94 9.84 -4.08
C ALA A 6 13.94 8.79 -4.58
N LYS A 7 14.94 9.21 -5.36
CA LYS A 7 16.00 8.33 -5.86
C LYS A 7 16.85 7.76 -4.71
N ILE A 8 17.32 8.62 -3.80
CA ILE A 8 18.13 8.21 -2.63
C ILE A 8 17.35 7.22 -1.76
N LEU A 9 16.07 7.51 -1.48
CA LEU A 9 15.21 6.61 -0.70
C LEU A 9 15.02 5.25 -1.39
N GLY A 10 14.88 5.22 -2.72
CA GLY A 10 14.78 3.99 -3.50
C GLY A 10 16.07 3.16 -3.49
N GLU A 11 17.23 3.81 -3.60
CA GLU A 11 18.55 3.15 -3.51
C GLU A 11 18.76 2.54 -2.12
N ASN A 12 18.45 3.30 -1.06
CA ASN A 12 18.51 2.80 0.32
C ASN A 12 17.56 1.63 0.54
N LEU A 13 16.32 1.73 0.09
CA LEU A 13 15.35 0.63 0.23
C LEU A 13 15.86 -0.66 -0.44
N THR A 14 16.43 -0.54 -1.64
CA THR A 14 17.01 -1.67 -2.38
C THR A 14 18.18 -2.29 -1.61
N HIS A 15 19.04 -1.45 -1.04
CA HIS A 15 20.18 -1.90 -0.24
C HIS A 15 19.75 -2.67 1.02
N TYR A 16 18.78 -2.13 1.77
CA TYR A 16 18.30 -2.77 3.00
C TYR A 16 17.55 -4.09 2.72
N LYS A 17 16.73 -4.16 1.66
CA LYS A 17 16.09 -5.42 1.24
C LYS A 17 17.12 -6.50 0.94
N ARG A 18 18.17 -6.17 0.18
CA ARG A 18 19.26 -7.11 -0.13
C ARG A 18 19.97 -7.61 1.12
N ILE A 19 20.23 -6.72 2.08
CA ILE A 19 20.87 -7.10 3.34
C ILE A 19 19.98 -8.02 4.18
N GLN A 20 18.68 -7.76 4.22
CA GLN A 20 17.71 -8.60 4.92
C GLN A 20 17.64 -10.00 4.29
N GLU A 21 17.51 -10.07 2.96
CA GLU A 21 17.46 -11.32 2.18
C GLU A 21 18.72 -12.15 2.37
N ASN A 22 19.89 -11.52 2.31
CA ASN A 22 21.17 -12.20 2.44
C ASN A 22 21.54 -12.55 3.89
N GLY A 23 20.78 -12.09 4.89
CA GLY A 23 21.04 -12.34 6.31
C GLY A 23 22.43 -11.89 6.77
N SER A 24 23.02 -10.87 6.14
CA SER A 24 24.46 -10.56 6.28
C SER A 24 24.81 -9.68 7.49
N VAL A 25 23.80 -9.21 8.24
CA VAL A 25 24.01 -8.32 9.40
C VAL A 25 24.02 -9.15 10.68
N ASN A 26 25.14 -9.06 11.39
CA ASN A 26 25.35 -9.73 12.68
C ASN A 26 25.35 -8.76 13.87
N LEU A 27 25.42 -7.46 13.61
CA LEU A 27 25.47 -6.42 14.64
C LEU A 27 24.89 -5.11 14.12
N ILE A 28 23.98 -4.50 14.87
CA ILE A 28 23.53 -3.12 14.68
C ILE A 28 24.06 -2.29 15.85
N THR A 29 24.73 -1.17 15.57
CA THR A 29 25.27 -0.29 16.62
C THR A 29 24.59 1.07 16.57
N LEU A 30 24.00 1.48 17.70
CA LEU A 30 23.42 2.80 17.90
C LEU A 30 24.45 3.70 18.57
N HIS A 31 24.72 4.86 17.98
CA HIS A 31 25.65 5.85 18.53
C HIS A 31 24.85 7.01 19.11
N THR A 32 25.05 7.33 20.37
CA THR A 32 24.40 8.45 21.05
C THR A 32 25.25 9.71 20.95
N THR A 33 24.62 10.87 21.17
CA THR A 33 25.28 12.19 21.05
C THR A 33 26.37 12.42 22.10
N ASP A 34 26.32 11.70 23.22
CA ASP A 34 27.34 11.69 24.27
C ASP A 34 28.48 10.68 23.98
N GLY A 35 28.48 10.06 22.80
CA GLY A 35 29.56 9.19 22.32
C GLY A 35 29.45 7.72 22.75
N GLN A 36 28.40 7.35 23.48
CA GLN A 36 28.18 5.95 23.84
C GLN A 36 27.74 5.13 22.61
N LYS A 37 28.04 3.82 22.66
CA LYS A 37 27.71 2.88 21.61
C LYS A 37 26.98 1.69 22.20
N PHE A 38 25.81 1.39 21.66
CA PHE A 38 24.99 0.25 22.07
C PHE A 38 24.83 -0.71 20.90
N GLY A 39 25.16 -1.99 21.10
CA GLY A 39 25.13 -3.02 20.07
C GLY A 39 23.97 -3.99 20.24
N ILE A 40 23.31 -4.33 19.13
CA ILE A 40 22.29 -5.38 19.05
C ILE A 40 22.85 -6.48 18.14
N GLY A 41 23.28 -7.60 18.74
CA GLY A 41 23.80 -8.78 18.03
C GLY A 41 22.82 -9.95 17.95
N ASN A 42 21.64 -9.84 18.55
CA ASN A 42 20.63 -10.89 18.51
C ASN A 42 20.01 -10.97 17.11
N ALA A 43 20.12 -12.13 16.46
CA ALA A 43 19.66 -12.32 15.09
C ALA A 43 18.15 -12.02 14.89
N ALA A 44 17.29 -12.44 15.83
CA ALA A 44 15.86 -12.17 15.74
C ALA A 44 15.56 -10.67 15.87
N ALA A 45 16.23 -9.98 16.81
CA ALA A 45 16.10 -8.54 16.97
C ALA A 45 16.59 -7.78 15.73
N ILE A 46 17.71 -8.20 15.14
CA ILE A 46 18.25 -7.64 13.90
C ILE A 46 17.23 -7.77 12.76
N GLN A 47 16.64 -8.95 12.58
CA GLN A 47 15.63 -9.19 11.54
C GLN A 47 14.39 -8.31 11.71
N LEU A 48 13.90 -8.15 12.94
CA LEU A 48 12.79 -7.25 13.25
C LEU A 48 13.15 -5.79 12.94
N LEU A 49 14.33 -5.33 13.36
CA LEU A 49 14.78 -3.96 13.11
C LEU A 49 14.96 -3.66 11.62
N LEU A 50 15.50 -4.62 10.84
CA LEU A 50 15.60 -4.48 9.38
C LEU A 50 14.22 -4.41 8.74
N SER A 51 13.26 -5.25 9.20
CA SER A 51 11.88 -5.20 8.72
C SER A 51 11.23 -3.84 8.98
N VAL A 52 11.43 -3.29 10.19
CA VAL A 52 10.94 -1.96 10.55
C VAL A 52 11.59 -0.86 9.69
N ALA A 53 12.91 -0.92 9.50
CA ALA A 53 13.63 0.04 8.67
C ALA A 53 13.16 0.03 7.21
N ILE A 54 12.96 -1.16 6.62
CA ILE A 54 12.42 -1.32 5.27
C ILE A 54 11.00 -0.76 5.20
N THR A 55 10.14 -1.07 6.17
CA THR A 55 8.77 -0.56 6.23
C THR A 55 8.73 0.96 6.27
N GLU A 56 9.58 1.58 7.07
CA GLU A 56 9.66 3.04 7.17
C GLU A 56 10.26 3.68 5.91
N LEU A 57 11.26 3.07 5.26
CA LEU A 57 11.78 3.51 3.97
C LEU A 57 10.72 3.43 2.87
N GLU A 58 9.91 2.37 2.82
CA GLU A 58 8.76 2.24 1.92
C GLU A 58 7.76 3.38 2.15
N ARG A 59 7.44 3.67 3.42
CA ARG A 59 6.54 4.76 3.79
C ARG A 59 7.07 6.13 3.34
N GLN A 60 8.34 6.44 3.61
CA GLN A 60 8.95 7.72 3.22
C GLN A 60 9.05 7.87 1.70
N LEU A 61 9.39 6.79 0.99
CA LEU A 61 9.42 6.77 -0.46
C LEU A 61 8.02 7.00 -1.04
N HIS A 62 7.00 6.37 -0.43
CA HIS A 62 5.60 6.58 -0.80
C HIS A 62 5.18 8.05 -0.61
N THR A 63 5.38 8.64 0.58
CA THR A 63 5.09 10.07 0.83
C THR A 63 5.85 10.98 -0.13
N THR A 64 7.10 10.66 -0.48
CA THR A 64 7.89 11.47 -1.43
C THR A 64 7.33 11.39 -2.86
N ARG A 65 6.83 10.22 -3.27
CA ARG A 65 6.29 9.97 -4.63
C ARG A 65 4.86 10.47 -4.83
N PHE A 66 4.03 10.41 -3.79
CA PHE A 66 2.61 10.70 -3.86
C PHE A 66 2.20 11.96 -3.11
N GLY A 67 3.10 12.55 -2.33
CA GLY A 67 2.79 13.61 -1.39
C GLY A 67 2.06 13.09 -0.15
N ASP A 68 1.75 14.00 0.76
CA ASP A 68 0.78 13.71 1.81
C ASP A 68 -0.63 13.67 1.22
N ILE A 69 -1.48 12.85 1.81
CA ILE A 69 -2.91 12.85 1.52
C ILE A 69 -3.43 14.26 1.81
N SER A 70 -4.04 14.89 0.82
CA SER A 70 -4.66 16.21 0.99
C SER A 70 -5.67 16.20 2.14
N GLU A 71 -5.65 17.22 3.01
CA GLU A 71 -6.59 17.34 4.13
C GLU A 71 -8.06 17.28 3.65
N ARG A 72 -8.36 17.91 2.50
CA ARG A 72 -9.68 17.83 1.88
C ARG A 72 -10.11 16.39 1.58
N LEU A 73 -9.18 15.54 1.16
CA LEU A 73 -9.46 14.13 0.92
C LEU A 73 -9.65 13.39 2.25
N LYS A 74 -8.82 13.65 3.26
CA LYS A 74 -8.95 13.03 4.60
C LYS A 74 -10.31 13.33 5.25
N GLU A 75 -10.83 14.52 5.03
CA GLU A 75 -12.13 14.95 5.56
C GLU A 75 -13.34 14.41 4.77
N SER A 76 -13.11 13.94 3.53
CA SER A 76 -14.17 13.41 2.66
C SER A 76 -14.86 12.17 3.25
N ARG A 77 -16.13 11.96 2.88
CA ARG A 77 -16.89 10.78 3.32
C ARG A 77 -16.32 9.51 2.69
N GLU A 78 -15.81 9.61 1.47
CA GLU A 78 -15.22 8.52 0.69
C GLU A 78 -13.94 8.00 1.34
N TYR A 79 -13.07 8.90 1.83
CA TYR A 79 -11.85 8.49 2.53
C TYR A 79 -12.18 7.80 3.86
N LYS A 80 -13.15 8.30 4.62
CA LYS A 80 -13.59 7.68 5.88
C LYS A 80 -14.16 6.28 5.63
N ALA A 81 -15.01 6.12 4.62
CA ALA A 81 -15.51 4.81 4.20
C ALA A 81 -14.38 3.86 3.73
N ALA A 82 -13.38 4.38 3.01
CA ALA A 82 -12.21 3.58 2.61
C ALA A 82 -11.38 3.11 3.82
N LYS A 83 -11.24 3.94 4.87
CA LYS A 83 -10.57 3.56 6.12
C LYS A 83 -11.35 2.51 6.91
N GLU A 84 -12.67 2.59 6.95
CA GLU A 84 -13.52 1.56 7.56
C GLU A 84 -13.37 0.23 6.82
N LEU A 85 -13.37 0.26 5.48
CA LEU A 85 -13.12 -0.93 4.67
C LEU A 85 -11.70 -1.49 4.90
N GLU A 86 -10.66 -0.65 4.92
CA GLU A 86 -9.29 -1.08 5.23
C GLU A 86 -9.21 -1.78 6.59
N GLN A 87 -9.87 -1.23 7.62
CA GLN A 87 -9.91 -1.85 8.93
C GLN A 87 -10.59 -3.22 8.90
N ALA A 88 -11.71 -3.35 8.17
CA ALA A 88 -12.40 -4.62 7.99
C ALA A 88 -11.55 -5.65 7.23
N LEU A 89 -10.82 -5.23 6.19
CA LEU A 89 -9.92 -6.09 5.40
C LEU A 89 -8.68 -6.53 6.19
N ASN A 90 -8.23 -5.73 7.16
CA ASN A 90 -7.10 -6.06 8.03
C ASN A 90 -7.47 -7.07 9.13
N ASP A 91 -8.76 -7.39 9.32
CA ASP A 91 -9.19 -8.48 10.19
C ASP A 91 -8.85 -9.83 9.55
N THR A 92 -8.12 -10.69 10.25
CA THR A 92 -7.72 -12.03 9.76
C THR A 92 -8.89 -12.96 9.50
N ARG A 93 -10.11 -12.60 9.94
CA ARG A 93 -11.34 -13.35 9.70
C ARG A 93 -12.14 -12.84 8.51
N PHE A 94 -11.67 -11.79 7.82
CA PHE A 94 -12.35 -11.28 6.64
C PHE A 94 -12.37 -12.35 5.53
N ASN A 95 -13.55 -12.65 5.01
CA ASN A 95 -13.75 -13.63 3.95
C ASN A 95 -14.37 -12.92 2.73
N PRO A 96 -13.62 -12.78 1.61
CA PRO A 96 -14.11 -12.09 0.41
C PRO A 96 -15.38 -12.71 -0.19
N GLU A 97 -15.51 -14.04 -0.13
CA GLU A 97 -16.67 -14.76 -0.67
C GLU A 97 -17.94 -14.44 0.13
N ARG A 98 -17.87 -14.43 1.47
CA ARG A 98 -18.98 -14.02 2.34
C ARG A 98 -19.34 -12.55 2.19
N PHE A 99 -18.34 -11.69 1.95
CA PHE A 99 -18.61 -10.30 1.62
C PHE A 99 -19.42 -10.19 0.32
N ALA A 100 -19.06 -10.97 -0.71
CA ALA A 100 -19.81 -11.02 -1.96
C ALA A 100 -21.24 -11.57 -1.79
N GLU A 101 -21.42 -12.61 -0.95
CA GLU A 101 -22.74 -13.15 -0.59
C GLU A 101 -23.65 -12.12 0.10
N ALA A 102 -23.08 -11.12 0.78
CA ALA A 102 -23.82 -10.06 1.44
C ALA A 102 -24.32 -8.97 0.47
N LEU A 103 -23.72 -8.83 -0.71
CA LEU A 103 -24.02 -7.74 -1.67
C LEU A 103 -25.50 -7.70 -2.11
N PRO A 104 -26.18 -8.82 -2.43
CA PRO A 104 -27.60 -8.79 -2.82
C PRO A 104 -28.55 -8.32 -1.71
N TYR A 105 -28.07 -8.23 -0.47
CA TYR A 105 -28.83 -7.72 0.67
C TYR A 105 -28.64 -6.21 0.89
N PHE A 106 -27.80 -5.55 0.09
CA PHE A 106 -27.72 -4.09 0.09
C PHE A 106 -29.02 -3.49 -0.44
N HIS A 107 -29.27 -2.22 -0.13
CA HIS A 107 -30.34 -1.50 -0.80
C HIS A 107 -30.08 -1.52 -2.32
N LYS A 108 -31.09 -1.78 -3.15
CA LYS A 108 -30.92 -2.03 -4.60
C LYS A 108 -30.16 -0.91 -5.35
N THR A 109 -30.29 0.34 -4.91
CA THR A 109 -29.55 1.48 -5.49
C THR A 109 -28.08 1.54 -5.07
N LEU A 110 -27.71 0.87 -3.97
CA LEU A 110 -26.35 0.79 -3.45
C LEU A 110 -25.52 -0.28 -4.15
N GLU A 111 -26.13 -1.37 -4.66
CA GLU A 111 -25.40 -2.38 -5.45
C GLU A 111 -24.76 -1.75 -6.69
N GLN A 112 -25.51 -0.96 -7.47
CA GLN A 112 -24.98 -0.25 -8.63
C GLN A 112 -23.88 0.74 -8.23
N THR A 113 -24.06 1.41 -7.10
CA THR A 113 -23.06 2.36 -6.56
C THR A 113 -21.78 1.64 -6.14
N PHE A 114 -21.88 0.47 -5.52
CA PHE A 114 -20.76 -0.39 -5.19
C PHE A 114 -19.97 -0.78 -6.45
N PHE A 115 -20.65 -1.23 -7.52
CA PHE A 115 -19.98 -1.56 -8.77
C PHE A 115 -19.32 -0.35 -9.45
N ARG A 116 -19.86 0.87 -9.28
CA ARG A 116 -19.17 2.10 -9.73
C ARG A 116 -17.88 2.33 -8.96
N VAL A 117 -17.88 2.11 -7.64
CA VAL A 117 -16.67 2.20 -6.81
C VAL A 117 -15.65 1.17 -7.28
N MET A 118 -16.04 -0.09 -7.46
CA MET A 118 -15.16 -1.15 -7.96
C MET A 118 -14.56 -0.81 -9.33
N LYS A 119 -15.39 -0.33 -10.28
CA LYS A 119 -14.91 0.15 -11.58
C LYS A 119 -13.90 1.29 -11.42
N ALA A 120 -14.17 2.28 -10.58
CA ALA A 120 -13.24 3.39 -10.34
C ALA A 120 -11.91 2.92 -9.73
N CYS A 121 -11.94 1.98 -8.78
CA CYS A 121 -10.74 1.38 -8.18
C CYS A 121 -9.89 0.66 -9.22
N ILE A 122 -10.50 -0.20 -10.05
CA ILE A 122 -9.81 -0.98 -11.09
C ILE A 122 -9.19 -0.04 -12.13
N THR A 123 -9.97 0.89 -12.67
CA THR A 123 -9.49 1.85 -13.68
C THR A 123 -8.40 2.76 -13.10
N SER A 124 -8.52 3.20 -11.85
CA SER A 124 -7.48 4.00 -11.17
C SER A 124 -6.18 3.23 -11.02
N MET A 125 -6.22 1.97 -10.56
CA MET A 125 -5.04 1.13 -10.41
C MET A 125 -4.36 0.86 -11.75
N ALA A 126 -5.15 0.57 -12.79
CA ALA A 126 -4.64 0.35 -14.15
C ALA A 126 -3.95 1.57 -14.78
N LYS A 127 -4.26 2.79 -14.33
CA LYS A 127 -3.67 4.05 -14.82
C LYS A 127 -2.38 4.44 -14.09
N ARG A 128 -2.01 3.77 -13.01
CA ARG A 128 -0.78 4.05 -12.26
C ARG A 128 0.46 3.66 -13.08
N GLU A 129 1.52 4.43 -12.93
CA GLU A 129 2.84 4.09 -13.49
C GLU A 129 3.34 2.79 -12.84
N PRO A 130 3.92 1.83 -13.60
CA PRO A 130 4.30 0.52 -13.07
C PRO A 130 5.31 0.58 -11.92
N ASP A 131 6.21 1.57 -11.93
CA ASP A 131 7.22 1.84 -10.90
C ASP A 131 6.63 2.35 -9.58
N ARG A 132 5.35 2.77 -9.61
CA ARG A 132 4.57 3.24 -8.46
C ARG A 132 3.68 2.15 -7.85
N ILE A 133 3.75 0.92 -8.36
CA ILE A 133 3.03 -0.23 -7.80
C ILE A 133 3.95 -0.98 -6.84
N ASP A 134 3.48 -1.20 -5.62
CA ASP A 134 4.14 -2.08 -4.66
C ASP A 134 4.21 -3.50 -5.23
N GLY A 135 5.37 -4.17 -5.11
CA GLY A 135 5.58 -5.51 -5.64
C GLY A 135 4.55 -6.54 -5.15
N ARG A 136 4.05 -6.40 -3.91
CA ARG A 136 2.99 -7.24 -3.34
C ARG A 136 1.66 -7.13 -4.09
N ASN A 137 1.44 -5.99 -4.75
CA ASN A 137 0.21 -5.67 -5.49
C ASN A 137 0.37 -5.89 -7.01
N ARG A 138 1.47 -6.51 -7.46
CA ARG A 138 1.76 -6.67 -8.89
C ARG A 138 0.69 -7.49 -9.63
N ALA A 139 0.28 -8.62 -9.07
CA ALA A 139 -0.77 -9.46 -9.65
C ALA A 139 -2.11 -8.70 -9.77
N ALA A 140 -2.49 -7.96 -8.73
CA ALA A 140 -3.70 -7.13 -8.76
C ALA A 140 -3.62 -6.02 -9.82
N TYR A 141 -2.45 -5.40 -9.98
CA TYR A 141 -2.22 -4.38 -11.02
C TYR A 141 -2.39 -4.95 -12.42
N GLU A 142 -1.77 -6.10 -12.70
CA GLU A 142 -1.85 -6.76 -14.01
C GLU A 142 -3.29 -7.18 -14.33
N MET A 143 -4.01 -7.73 -13.35
CA MET A 143 -5.43 -8.03 -13.47
C MET A 143 -6.24 -6.76 -13.77
N CYS A 144 -5.98 -5.65 -13.07
CA CYS A 144 -6.65 -4.38 -13.35
C CYS A 144 -6.38 -3.85 -14.76
N ARG A 145 -5.14 -4.00 -15.26
CA ARG A 145 -4.77 -3.62 -16.64
C ARG A 145 -5.55 -4.42 -17.68
N MET A 146 -5.77 -5.71 -17.44
CA MET A 146 -6.56 -6.57 -18.34
C MET A 146 -8.04 -6.21 -18.32
N LEU A 147 -8.61 -5.87 -17.16
CA LEU A 147 -10.03 -5.56 -17.00
C LEU A 147 -10.42 -4.14 -17.44
N ALA A 148 -9.49 -3.18 -17.33
CA ALA A 148 -9.80 -1.77 -17.54
C ALA A 148 -10.44 -1.44 -18.91
N PRO A 149 -10.00 -1.97 -20.07
CA PRO A 149 -10.61 -1.64 -21.35
C PRO A 149 -12.11 -2.00 -21.40
N MET A 150 -12.45 -3.23 -20.99
CA MET A 150 -13.84 -3.70 -20.92
C MET A 150 -14.68 -2.83 -19.97
N LEU A 151 -14.12 -2.48 -18.82
CA LEU A 151 -14.82 -1.66 -17.84
C LEU A 151 -15.03 -0.23 -18.34
N GLU A 152 -14.07 0.38 -19.05
CA GLU A 152 -14.20 1.73 -19.60
C GLU A 152 -15.32 1.82 -20.64
N GLU A 153 -15.48 0.79 -21.48
CA GLU A 153 -16.54 0.69 -22.49
C GLU A 153 -17.93 0.41 -21.87
N THR A 154 -17.98 -0.25 -20.71
CA THR A 154 -19.24 -0.63 -20.05
C THR A 154 -19.88 0.57 -19.34
N ARG A 155 -21.11 0.94 -19.71
CA ARG A 155 -21.89 1.98 -19.01
C ARG A 155 -22.67 1.39 -17.83
N LEU A 156 -22.53 2.00 -16.65
CA LEU A 156 -23.30 1.68 -15.45
C LEU A 156 -24.38 2.77 -15.23
N PRO A 157 -25.63 2.56 -15.67
CA PRO A 157 -26.67 3.59 -15.68
C PRO A 157 -26.99 4.10 -14.27
N PHE A 158 -27.25 5.40 -14.13
CA PHE A 158 -27.81 5.96 -12.90
C PHE A 158 -29.18 5.32 -12.63
N ILE A 159 -29.37 4.81 -11.41
CA ILE A 159 -30.64 4.30 -10.90
C ILE A 159 -31.30 5.44 -10.14
#